data_AF-A0A7S2C3W9-F1
#
_entry.id   AF-A0A7S2C3W9-F1
#
_cell.length_a   1.000
_cell.length_b   1.000
_cell.length_c   1.000
_cell.angle_alpha   90.00
_cell.angle_beta   90.00
_cell.angle_gamma   90.00
#
_symmetry.space_group_name_H-M   'P 1'
#
loop_
_entity.id
_entity.type
_entity.pdbx_description
1 polymer ?
#
loop_
_entity_poly.entity_id
_entity_poly.type
_entity_poly.pdbx_seq_one_letter_code
_entity_poly.pdbx_strand_id
1 'polypeptide(L)'
;YAWRLCPAGETLTEACFQRHHLEYAGETSVVHWVNGTEVTIPLVKTSIGTSPAGSQWARNPVPGWDGKPFPAPCQDCETCADGNGCPRHADHNFSIVDTLHVPNLPVGDYVLSWRWDCEVNPQVWNNCADVSIVEDAVVV
;
A
#
# COMPACT_ATOMS: atom_id res chain seq x y z
N TYR A 1 2.80 3.74 -2.78
CA TYR A 1 1.45 3.87 -2.24
C TYR A 1 1.48 4.30 -0.78
N ALA A 2 0.37 4.89 -0.37
CA ALA A 2 0.14 5.50 0.92
C ALA A 2 -1.19 5.01 1.49
N TRP A 3 -1.25 4.92 2.81
CA TRP A 3 -2.46 4.61 3.57
C TRP A 3 -2.82 5.79 4.45
N ARG A 4 -4.11 6.15 4.47
CA ARG A 4 -4.60 7.39 5.08
C ARG A 4 -5.99 7.20 5.64
N LEU A 5 -6.34 7.89 6.72
CA LEU A 5 -7.69 7.87 7.30
C LEU A 5 -8.40 9.20 7.15
N CYS A 6 -9.73 9.18 7.10
CA CYS A 6 -10.57 10.36 7.28
C CYS A 6 -11.79 9.96 8.11
N PRO A 7 -12.17 10.70 9.17
CA PRO A 7 -13.39 10.39 9.92
C PRO A 7 -14.60 10.34 8.99
N ALA A 8 -15.43 9.29 9.13
CA ALA A 8 -16.58 9.08 8.25
C ALA A 8 -17.66 10.17 8.41
N GLY A 9 -17.68 10.86 9.56
CA GLY A 9 -18.56 12.00 9.83
C GLY A 9 -18.11 13.34 9.24
N GLU A 10 -16.92 13.41 8.65
CA GLU A 10 -16.41 14.62 7.98
C GLU A 10 -16.61 14.57 6.46
N THR A 11 -16.46 15.73 5.79
CA THR A 11 -16.37 15.78 4.34
C THR A 11 -15.07 15.11 3.86
N LEU A 12 -15.20 14.01 3.12
CA LEU A 12 -14.10 13.20 2.59
C LEU A 12 -13.29 13.95 1.51
N THR A 13 -12.39 14.82 1.94
CA THR A 13 -11.49 15.60 1.06
C THR A 13 -10.07 15.03 1.10
N GLU A 14 -9.28 15.31 0.06
CA GLU A 14 -7.84 14.98 0.05
C GLU A 14 -7.13 15.60 1.27
N ALA A 15 -7.51 16.82 1.65
CA ALA A 15 -6.99 17.47 2.85
C ALA A 15 -7.33 16.70 4.13
N CYS A 16 -8.50 16.07 4.22
CA CYS A 16 -8.86 15.21 5.36
C CYS A 16 -7.93 14.00 5.45
N PHE A 17 -7.77 13.27 4.35
CA PHE A 17 -6.88 12.10 4.30
C PHE A 17 -5.42 12.45 4.59
N GLN A 18 -4.94 13.58 4.08
CA GLN A 18 -3.57 14.04 4.31
C GLN A 18 -3.28 14.33 5.79
N ARG A 19 -4.28 14.65 6.62
CA ARG A 19 -4.08 14.86 8.08
C ARG A 19 -3.82 13.59 8.87
N HIS A 20 -4.24 12.43 8.36
CA HIS A 20 -4.16 11.16 9.08
C HIS A 20 -3.45 10.11 8.23
N HIS A 21 -2.24 10.46 7.79
CA HIS A 21 -1.35 9.55 7.08
C HIS A 21 -0.86 8.45 8.02
N LEU A 22 -0.91 7.19 7.58
CA LEU A 22 -0.50 6.05 8.38
C LEU A 22 0.97 5.72 8.15
N GLU A 23 1.59 5.17 9.20
CA GLU A 23 2.97 4.71 9.18
C GLU A 23 3.01 3.18 9.02
N TYR A 24 4.03 2.67 8.34
CA TYR A 24 4.26 1.23 8.21
C TYR A 24 4.92 0.70 9.47
N ALA A 25 4.37 -0.38 10.03
CA ALA A 25 4.82 -0.99 11.27
C ALA A 25 5.94 -2.03 11.10
N GLY A 26 6.23 -2.45 9.86
CA GLY A 26 7.24 -3.45 9.55
C GLY A 26 8.30 -2.97 8.56
N GLU A 27 9.36 -3.77 8.40
CA GLU A 27 10.44 -3.56 7.42
C GLU A 27 10.33 -4.49 6.21
N THR A 28 9.23 -5.25 6.13
CA THR A 28 8.99 -6.27 5.10
C THR A 28 7.55 -6.24 4.62
N SER A 29 7.36 -6.60 3.36
CA SER A 29 6.05 -6.88 2.75
C SER A 29 5.95 -8.37 2.44
N VAL A 30 4.72 -8.89 2.38
CA VAL A 30 4.47 -10.23 1.87
C VAL A 30 3.79 -10.13 0.51
N VAL A 31 4.37 -10.74 -0.51
CA VAL A 31 3.67 -11.00 -1.77
C VAL A 31 2.95 -12.32 -1.61
N HIS A 32 1.62 -12.27 -1.64
CA HIS A 32 0.73 -13.43 -1.49
C HIS A 32 0.06 -13.73 -2.83
N TRP A 33 0.29 -14.91 -3.40
CA TRP A 33 -0.30 -15.31 -4.68
C TRP A 33 -1.58 -16.13 -4.49
N VAL A 34 -2.45 -16.12 -5.50
CA VAL A 34 -3.74 -16.88 -5.48
C VAL A 34 -3.58 -18.39 -5.28
N ASN A 35 -2.40 -18.95 -5.54
CA ASN A 35 -2.09 -20.37 -5.30
C ASN A 35 -1.67 -20.65 -3.85
N GLY A 36 -1.66 -19.64 -2.99
CA GLY A 36 -1.26 -19.71 -1.59
C GLY A 36 0.24 -19.60 -1.35
N THR A 37 1.07 -19.45 -2.38
CA THR A 37 2.49 -19.16 -2.21
C THR A 37 2.67 -17.77 -1.62
N GLU A 38 3.61 -17.64 -0.69
CA GLU A 38 4.00 -16.37 -0.10
C GLU A 38 5.50 -16.17 -0.18
N VAL A 39 5.91 -14.93 -0.46
CA VAL A 39 7.31 -14.51 -0.38
C VAL A 39 7.40 -13.23 0.43
N THR A 40 8.20 -13.26 1.49
CA THR A 40 8.57 -12.07 2.25
C THR A 40 9.69 -11.33 1.53
N ILE A 41 9.52 -10.03 1.34
CA ILE A 41 10.47 -9.15 0.67
C ILE A 41 10.73 -7.89 1.51
N PRO A 42 11.86 -7.19 1.31
CA PRO A 42 12.12 -5.91 1.96
C PRO A 42 11.08 -4.86 1.54
N LEU A 43 10.52 -4.15 2.51
CA LEU A 43 9.60 -3.04 2.28
C LEU A 43 10.39 -1.74 2.06
N VAL A 44 10.28 -1.15 0.87
CA VAL A 44 11.00 0.08 0.52
C VAL A 44 10.10 1.30 0.77
N LYS A 45 10.47 2.11 1.75
CA LYS A 45 9.72 3.28 2.23
C LYS A 45 10.49 4.57 2.00
N THR A 46 9.78 5.68 1.84
CA THR A 46 10.36 7.03 1.88
C THR A 46 9.43 8.00 2.60
N SER A 47 10.03 8.97 3.30
CA SER A 47 9.37 10.18 3.80
C SER A 47 9.96 11.47 3.21
N ILE A 48 10.88 11.32 2.26
CA ILE A 48 11.58 12.42 1.59
C ILE A 48 10.82 12.75 0.29
N GLY A 49 10.54 14.04 0.10
CA GLY A 49 9.81 14.52 -1.08
C GLY A 49 8.34 14.11 -1.11
N THR A 50 7.77 13.73 0.03
CA THR A 50 6.38 13.28 0.14
C THR A 50 5.41 14.44 0.37
N SER A 51 4.13 14.19 0.08
CA SER A 51 3.05 15.13 0.34
C SER A 51 1.98 14.44 1.19
N PRO A 52 1.74 14.89 2.44
CA PRO A 52 2.43 15.98 3.14
C PRO A 52 3.91 15.68 3.43
N ALA A 53 4.71 16.72 3.66
CA ALA A 53 6.13 16.55 3.98
C ALA A 53 6.31 15.67 5.22
N GLY A 54 7.17 14.66 5.12
CA GLY A 54 7.43 13.70 6.21
C GLY A 54 6.45 12.52 6.27
N SER A 55 5.36 12.53 5.50
CA SER A 55 4.46 11.37 5.40
C SER A 55 5.16 10.17 4.78
N GLN A 56 4.82 8.95 5.22
CA GLN A 56 5.42 7.72 4.70
C GLN A 56 4.70 7.20 3.46
N TRP A 57 5.49 6.85 2.45
CA TRP A 57 5.05 6.18 1.22
C TRP A 57 5.90 4.93 1.00
N ALA A 58 5.27 3.83 0.58
CA ALA A 58 5.96 2.63 0.14
C ALA A 58 6.07 2.57 -1.38
N ARG A 59 7.14 2.01 -1.92
CA ARG A 59 7.21 1.67 -3.35
C ARG A 59 6.40 0.41 -3.62
N ASN A 60 5.70 0.32 -4.76
CA ASN A 60 5.17 -0.97 -5.21
C ASN A 60 6.35 -1.93 -5.46
N PRO A 61 6.44 -3.05 -4.73
CA PRO A 61 7.59 -3.93 -4.83
C PRO A 61 7.63 -4.78 -6.11
N VAL A 62 6.50 -4.95 -6.81
CA VAL A 62 6.42 -5.81 -7.99
C VAL A 62 6.58 -4.94 -9.25
N PRO A 63 7.77 -4.89 -9.88
CA PRO A 63 8.00 -4.08 -11.06
C PRO A 63 7.17 -4.57 -12.26
N GLY A 64 6.68 -3.60 -13.03
CA GLY A 64 6.26 -3.84 -14.40
C GLY A 64 7.46 -4.19 -15.28
N TRP A 65 7.23 -5.00 -16.32
CA TRP A 65 8.28 -5.45 -17.23
C TRP A 65 8.89 -4.33 -18.07
N ASP A 66 8.11 -3.32 -18.44
CA ASP A 66 8.59 -2.19 -19.23
C ASP A 66 9.31 -1.15 -18.36
N GLY A 67 10.51 -0.75 -18.78
CA GLY A 67 11.25 0.35 -18.16
C GLY A 67 11.81 0.14 -16.75
N LYS A 68 11.91 -1.12 -16.24
CA LYS A 68 12.38 -1.51 -14.89
C LYS A 68 13.40 -0.53 -14.27
N PRO A 69 12.94 0.48 -13.50
CA PRO A 69 13.84 1.44 -12.87
C PRO A 69 14.53 0.85 -11.64
N PHE A 70 13.97 -0.25 -11.11
CA PHE A 70 14.47 -0.97 -9.95
C PHE A 70 14.51 -2.48 -10.21
N PRO A 71 15.44 -3.22 -9.58
CA PRO A 71 15.48 -4.67 -9.67
C PRO A 71 14.28 -5.31 -8.95
N ALA A 72 13.87 -6.49 -9.42
CA ALA A 72 12.86 -7.31 -8.74
C ALA A 72 13.35 -7.72 -7.35
N PRO A 73 12.50 -7.68 -6.31
CA PRO A 73 12.90 -7.96 -4.93
C PRO A 73 12.99 -9.45 -4.61
N CYS A 74 12.50 -10.33 -5.49
CA CYS A 74 12.56 -11.78 -5.35
C CYS A 74 12.61 -12.48 -6.71
N GLN A 75 12.99 -13.76 -6.69
CA GLN A 75 12.84 -14.65 -7.83
C GLN A 75 11.35 -14.74 -8.19
N ASP A 76 10.99 -14.37 -9.42
CA ASP A 76 9.63 -14.38 -9.97
C ASP A 76 8.68 -13.26 -9.45
N CYS A 77 9.20 -12.26 -8.72
CA CYS A 77 8.47 -11.04 -8.37
C CYS A 77 8.43 -10.04 -9.55
N GLU A 78 7.90 -10.43 -10.70
CA GLU A 78 7.79 -9.56 -11.90
C GLU A 78 6.46 -9.76 -12.63
N THR A 79 5.90 -8.67 -13.18
CA THR A 79 4.67 -8.71 -13.99
C THR A 79 4.92 -8.13 -15.38
N CYS A 80 4.45 -8.81 -16.44
CA CYS A 80 4.51 -8.30 -17.81
C CYS A 80 3.24 -7.54 -18.20
N ALA A 81 3.37 -6.39 -18.85
CA ALA A 81 2.25 -5.55 -19.28
C ALA A 81 1.62 -5.97 -20.62
N ASP A 82 2.29 -6.83 -21.41
CA ASP A 82 2.02 -7.03 -22.84
C ASP A 82 1.93 -8.52 -23.29
N GLY A 83 1.83 -9.46 -22.34
CA GLY A 83 1.41 -10.84 -22.62
C GLY A 83 2.38 -11.72 -23.43
N ASN A 84 3.58 -11.26 -23.77
CA ASN A 84 4.55 -12.05 -24.53
C ASN A 84 5.71 -12.53 -23.65
N GLY A 85 5.54 -13.69 -23.00
CA GLY A 85 6.65 -14.50 -22.51
C GLY A 85 7.12 -14.29 -21.06
N CYS A 86 6.24 -13.87 -20.14
CA CYS A 86 6.53 -13.95 -18.71
C CYS A 86 6.38 -15.40 -18.18
N PRO A 87 7.21 -15.86 -17.22
CA PRO A 87 6.87 -17.00 -16.37
C PRO A 87 5.57 -16.70 -15.58
N ARG A 88 4.97 -17.72 -14.98
CA ARG A 88 3.68 -17.67 -14.22
C ARG A 88 3.53 -16.35 -13.42
N HIS A 89 2.33 -15.77 -13.42
CA HIS A 89 1.90 -14.53 -12.70
C HIS A 89 1.66 -13.25 -13.54
N ALA A 90 1.32 -13.37 -14.83
CA ALA A 90 0.92 -12.24 -15.69
C ALA A 90 -0.47 -11.63 -15.39
N ASP A 91 -1.26 -12.21 -14.48
CA ASP A 91 -2.66 -11.82 -14.26
C ASP A 91 -2.87 -10.82 -13.10
N HIS A 92 -1.81 -10.22 -12.55
CA HIS A 92 -1.85 -9.50 -11.27
C HIS A 92 -2.52 -10.32 -10.14
N ASN A 93 -2.42 -11.64 -10.21
CA ASN A 93 -3.00 -12.60 -9.28
C ASN A 93 -2.16 -12.71 -7.99
N PHE A 94 -1.92 -11.57 -7.35
CA PHE A 94 -1.23 -11.45 -6.09
C PHE A 94 -1.78 -10.30 -5.27
N SER A 95 -1.48 -10.32 -3.98
CA SER A 95 -1.69 -9.23 -3.03
C SER A 95 -0.35 -8.83 -2.44
N ILE A 96 -0.19 -7.54 -2.17
CA ILE A 96 0.90 -7.03 -1.34
C ILE A 96 0.31 -6.80 0.04
N VAL A 97 0.85 -7.50 1.03
CA VAL A 97 0.40 -7.44 2.41
C VAL A 97 1.45 -6.70 3.23
N ASP A 98 1.02 -5.60 3.85
CA ASP A 98 1.83 -4.78 4.75
C ASP A 98 1.14 -4.61 6.10
N THR A 99 1.93 -4.38 7.14
CA THR A 99 1.43 -4.02 8.46
C THR A 99 1.56 -2.51 8.68
N LEU A 100 0.51 -1.88 9.19
CA LEU A 100 0.46 -0.45 9.48
C LEU A 100 0.25 -0.20 10.98
N HIS A 101 0.75 0.92 11.47
CA HIS A 101 0.40 1.42 12.79
C HIS A 101 -0.97 2.09 12.74
N VAL A 102 -1.88 1.64 13.61
CA VAL A 102 -3.12 2.36 13.88
C VAL A 102 -2.76 3.62 14.68
N PRO A 103 -3.04 4.82 14.16
CA PRO A 103 -2.65 6.07 14.80
C PRO A 103 -3.51 6.31 16.04
N ASN A 104 -2.99 7.14 16.95
CA ASN A 104 -3.74 7.60 18.11
C ASN A 104 -4.82 8.62 17.68
N LEU A 105 -5.94 8.11 17.20
CA LEU A 105 -7.13 8.87 16.81
C LEU A 105 -8.30 8.46 17.71
N PRO A 106 -9.33 9.32 17.85
CA PRO A 106 -10.54 8.95 18.56
C PRO A 106 -11.16 7.65 18.04
N VAL A 107 -11.78 6.88 18.94
CA VAL A 107 -12.65 5.76 18.57
C VAL A 107 -13.79 6.28 17.69
N GLY A 108 -14.13 5.51 16.66
CA GLY A 108 -15.21 5.87 15.74
C GLY A 108 -15.02 5.29 14.35
N ASP A 109 -15.89 5.71 13.44
CA ASP A 109 -15.90 5.27 12.05
C ASP A 109 -15.04 6.16 11.17
N TYR A 110 -14.27 5.53 10.29
CA TYR A 110 -13.33 6.16 9.38
C TYR A 110 -13.46 5.54 7.99
N VAL A 111 -13.09 6.32 6.98
CA VAL A 111 -12.77 5.81 5.66
C VAL A 111 -11.26 5.65 5.57
N LEU A 112 -10.80 4.44 5.29
CA LEU A 112 -9.42 4.13 4.95
C LEU A 112 -9.22 4.36 3.45
N SER A 113 -8.21 5.14 3.08
CA SER A 113 -7.79 5.35 1.70
C SER A 113 -6.45 4.69 1.43
N TRP A 114 -6.43 3.86 0.40
CA TRP A 114 -5.22 3.45 -0.30
C TRP A 114 -5.02 4.35 -1.51
N ARG A 115 -3.84 4.94 -1.66
CA ARG A 115 -3.47 5.75 -2.83
C ARG A 115 -2.14 5.28 -3.41
N TRP A 116 -2.09 5.07 -4.72
CA TRP A 116 -0.87 4.71 -5.44
C TRP A 116 -0.64 5.64 -6.62
N ASP A 117 0.46 6.37 -6.55
CA ASP A 117 0.97 7.19 -7.64
C ASP A 117 1.98 6.34 -8.43
N CYS A 118 1.73 6.17 -9.73
CA CYS A 118 2.53 5.30 -10.58
C CYS A 118 3.91 5.92 -10.89
N GLU A 119 4.90 5.04 -11.01
CA GLU A 119 6.28 5.46 -11.29
C GLU A 119 6.50 5.79 -12.76
N VAL A 120 5.99 4.95 -13.67
CA VAL A 120 6.29 5.02 -15.12
C VAL A 120 5.32 5.94 -15.87
N ASN A 121 4.05 5.96 -15.47
CA ASN A 121 3.00 6.67 -16.18
C ASN A 121 2.27 7.66 -15.24
N PRO A 122 1.62 8.71 -15.78
CA PRO A 122 0.94 9.72 -14.97
C PRO A 122 -0.44 9.23 -14.50
N GLN A 123 -0.47 8.09 -13.80
CA GLN A 123 -1.69 7.53 -13.23
C GLN A 123 -1.65 7.58 -11.71
N VAL A 124 -2.84 7.77 -11.13
CA VAL A 124 -3.06 7.70 -9.69
C VAL A 124 -4.24 6.76 -9.46
N TRP A 125 -4.00 5.70 -8.70
CA TRP A 125 -5.01 4.72 -8.30
C TRP A 125 -5.44 4.99 -6.86
N ASN A 126 -6.74 4.93 -6.61
CA ASN A 126 -7.29 5.10 -5.27
C ASN A 126 -8.32 4.01 -4.99
N ASN A 127 -8.30 3.49 -3.78
CA ASN A 127 -9.34 2.62 -3.25
C ASN A 127 -9.68 3.04 -1.82
N CYS A 128 -10.91 2.76 -1.39
CA CYS A 128 -11.38 3.05 -0.05
C CYS A 128 -12.03 1.83 0.62
N ALA A 129 -11.98 1.82 1.94
CA ALA A 129 -12.68 0.86 2.79
C ALA A 129 -13.27 1.57 4.02
N ASP A 130 -14.46 1.18 4.43
CA ASP A 130 -15.06 1.61 5.70
C ASP A 130 -14.45 0.79 6.84
N VAL A 131 -13.94 1.48 7.86
CA VAL A 131 -13.28 0.87 9.02
C VAL A 131 -13.72 1.56 10.31
N SER A 132 -13.64 0.86 11.44
CA SER A 132 -13.88 1.45 12.76
C SER A 132 -12.64 1.28 13.62
N ILE A 133 -12.19 2.37 14.25
CA ILE A 133 -11.21 2.31 15.34
C ILE A 133 -12.01 2.05 16.60
N VAL A 134 -11.68 0.98 17.32
CA VAL A 134 -12.35 0.56 18.56
C VAL A 134 -11.39 0.68 19.74
N GLU A 135 -11.92 0.70 20.96
CA GLU A 135 -11.09 0.56 22.16
C GLU A 135 -10.34 -0.77 22.12
N ASP A 136 -9.12 -0.78 22.66
CA ASP A 136 -8.39 -2.03 22.85
C ASP A 136 -9.27 -3.00 23.62
N ALA A 137 -9.40 -4.22 23.10
CA ALA A 137 -10.09 -5.27 23.82
C ALA A 137 -9.36 -5.48 25.15
N VAL A 138 -10.00 -5.12 26.26
CA VAL A 138 -9.51 -5.49 27.58
C VAL A 138 -9.57 -7.02 27.66
N VAL A 139 -8.43 -7.67 27.43
CA VAL A 139 -8.29 -9.10 27.66
C VAL A 139 -8.27 -9.28 29.18
N VAL A 140 -9.44 -9.56 29.75
CA VAL A 140 -9.61 -9.95 31.16
C VAL A 140 -9.16 -11.39 31.35
#